data_AF-A0AAV8EBV4-F1
#
_entry.id   AF-A0AAV8EBV4-F1
#
_cell.length_a   1.000
_cell.length_b   1.000
_cell.length_c   1.000
_cell.angle_alpha   90.00
_cell.angle_beta   90.00
_cell.angle_gamma   90.00
#
_symmetry.space_group_name_H-M   'P 1'
#
loop_
_entity.id
_entity.type
_entity.pdbx_description
1 polymer ?
#
loop_
_entity_poly.entity_id
_entity_poly.type
_entity_poly.pdbx_seq_one_letter_code
_entity_poly.pdbx_strand_id
1 'polypeptide(L)'
;MGWWRSWLARSRSSILETIMAYSKCPNLNWVVGCSFVVSWSMPPTKQRPNKNLSPVQKKQTPLVCQRSEIQISICSPERKSMAKATAAEVAKGVSWYPWREKLARYKSELEKGVWGYWELGAWKPLALTARHRARLRKEVLLAGEDWPYDPARGEMRDRRKGHKVDRIAAEKRAHTAELMKKMPEMLLDYKKRRWEKKMKEEEKDSSI
;
A
#
# COMPACT_ATOMS: atom_id res chain seq x y z
N MET A 1 14.89 -40.28 20.09
CA MET A 1 15.32 -38.86 19.93
C MET A 1 16.14 -38.74 18.65
N GLY A 2 15.59 -38.22 17.54
CA GLY A 2 16.29 -38.29 16.25
C GLY A 2 15.83 -37.35 15.14
N TRP A 3 14.97 -36.36 15.42
CA TRP A 3 14.41 -35.50 14.36
C TRP A 3 15.20 -34.22 14.07
N TRP A 4 16.03 -33.75 15.00
CA TRP A 4 16.74 -32.46 14.85
C TRP A 4 18.01 -32.53 14.01
N ARG A 5 18.67 -33.70 13.93
CA ARG A 5 19.88 -33.88 13.12
C ARG A 5 19.59 -33.94 11.61
N SER A 6 18.38 -34.33 11.20
CA SER A 6 17.99 -34.43 9.79
C SER A 6 17.69 -33.06 9.15
N TRP A 7 17.20 -32.10 9.94
CA TRP A 7 16.82 -30.78 9.41
C TRP A 7 18.04 -29.89 9.09
N LEU A 8 19.11 -29.95 9.90
CA LEU A 8 20.35 -29.20 9.64
C LEU A 8 21.18 -29.73 8.45
N ALA A 9 21.02 -31.00 8.09
CA ALA A 9 21.71 -31.58 6.93
C ALA A 9 21.06 -31.18 5.59
N ARG A 10 19.77 -30.81 5.59
CA ARG A 10 19.02 -30.48 4.36
C ARG A 10 19.11 -29.00 3.95
N SER A 11 19.59 -28.12 4.84
CA SER A 11 19.68 -26.68 4.57
C SER A 11 21.08 -26.20 4.15
N ARG A 12 22.12 -27.04 4.33
CA ARG A 12 23.50 -26.71 3.96
C ARG A 12 23.91 -27.12 2.53
N SER A 13 23.14 -27.97 1.87
CA SER A 13 23.43 -28.45 0.50
C SER A 13 22.92 -27.50 -0.60
N SER A 14 21.98 -26.60 -0.33
CA SER A 14 21.40 -25.72 -1.36
C SER A 14 22.17 -24.41 -1.60
N ILE A 15 23.08 -24.00 -0.73
CA ILE A 15 23.76 -22.69 -0.83
C ILE A 15 25.17 -22.81 -1.44
N LEU A 16 25.79 -24.00 -1.37
CA LEU A 16 27.13 -24.23 -1.94
C LEU A 16 27.12 -24.74 -3.38
N GLU A 17 25.99 -25.23 -3.90
CA GLU A 17 25.87 -25.63 -5.31
C GLU A 17 25.66 -24.44 -6.26
N THR A 18 25.24 -23.28 -5.76
CA THR A 18 25.02 -22.08 -6.60
C THR A 18 26.28 -21.26 -6.85
N ILE A 19 27.34 -21.43 -6.03
CA ILE A 19 28.56 -20.61 -6.13
C ILE A 19 29.63 -21.26 -7.04
N MET A 20 29.57 -22.57 -7.30
CA MET A 20 30.54 -23.26 -8.16
C MET A 20 30.13 -23.37 -9.64
N ALA A 21 28.99 -22.79 -10.05
CA ALA A 21 28.52 -22.82 -11.43
C ALA A 21 28.98 -21.62 -12.29
N TYR A 22 29.79 -20.69 -11.76
CA TYR A 22 30.15 -19.43 -12.44
C TYR A 22 31.61 -19.29 -12.90
N SER A 23 32.41 -20.36 -12.92
CA SER A 23 33.85 -20.27 -13.26
C SER A 23 34.32 -21.18 -14.39
N LYS A 24 33.44 -21.58 -15.31
CA LYS A 24 33.81 -22.30 -16.54
C LYS A 24 32.98 -21.83 -17.73
N CYS A 25 33.56 -20.92 -18.52
CA CYS A 25 33.43 -20.92 -19.98
C CYS A 25 34.56 -20.07 -20.57
N PRO A 26 35.57 -20.70 -21.21
CA PRO A 26 36.60 -20.00 -21.96
C PRO A 26 36.11 -19.68 -23.39
N ASN A 27 36.46 -18.48 -23.84
CA ASN A 27 36.95 -18.16 -25.19
C ASN A 27 36.25 -18.85 -26.39
N LEU A 28 35.31 -18.13 -27.04
CA LEU A 28 34.98 -18.36 -28.45
C LEU A 28 34.68 -17.03 -29.14
N ASN A 29 35.48 -16.77 -30.17
CA ASN A 29 35.55 -15.58 -30.98
C ASN A 29 34.81 -15.85 -32.29
N TRP A 30 33.58 -15.37 -32.47
CA TRP A 30 32.87 -15.31 -33.76
C TRP A 30 32.09 -13.97 -33.80
N VAL A 31 32.60 -12.99 -34.55
CA VAL A 31 32.18 -12.63 -35.92
C VAL A 31 30.86 -11.82 -35.96
N VAL A 32 31.07 -10.52 -36.20
CA VAL A 32 30.33 -9.62 -37.11
C VAL A 32 28.80 -9.54 -36.99
N GLY A 33 28.35 -8.34 -36.61
CA GLY A 33 27.23 -7.70 -37.31
C GLY A 33 25.85 -7.87 -36.69
N CYS A 34 25.52 -7.01 -35.73
CA CYS A 34 24.17 -6.42 -35.67
C CYS A 34 24.19 -5.19 -34.77
N SER A 35 24.20 -4.03 -35.41
CA SER A 35 23.88 -2.75 -34.78
C SER A 35 22.45 -2.82 -34.24
N PHE A 36 22.31 -3.02 -32.93
CA PHE A 36 21.05 -2.76 -32.24
C PHE A 36 21.29 -1.69 -31.19
N VAL A 37 21.28 -0.44 -31.65
CA VAL A 37 21.19 0.74 -30.79
C VAL A 37 19.79 0.73 -30.18
N VAL A 38 19.63 0.08 -29.03
CA VAL A 38 18.45 0.30 -28.19
C VAL A 38 18.64 1.65 -27.49
N SER A 39 18.25 2.71 -28.20
CA SER A 39 18.04 4.02 -27.62
C SER A 39 16.96 3.91 -26.54
N TRP A 40 17.37 3.78 -25.28
CA TRP A 40 16.49 4.01 -24.13
C TRP A 40 16.15 5.49 -24.10
N SER A 41 15.08 5.86 -24.82
CA SER A 41 14.47 7.18 -24.69
C SER A 41 13.83 7.28 -23.31
N MET A 42 14.56 7.91 -22.39
CA MET A 42 14.10 8.27 -21.06
C MET A 42 12.81 9.09 -21.18
N PRO A 43 11.68 8.67 -20.56
CA PRO A 43 10.48 9.51 -20.56
C PRO A 43 10.77 10.82 -19.82
N PRO A 44 10.30 11.97 -20.32
CA PRO A 44 10.57 13.26 -19.69
C PRO A 44 10.03 13.26 -18.26
N THR A 45 10.93 13.47 -17.30
CA THR A 45 10.59 13.68 -15.91
C THR A 45 9.71 14.93 -15.83
N LYS A 46 8.47 14.79 -15.36
CA LYS A 46 7.63 15.95 -15.01
C LYS A 46 8.36 16.74 -13.93
N GLN A 47 9.00 17.83 -14.34
CA GLN A 47 9.56 18.80 -13.41
C GLN A 47 8.43 19.30 -12.50
N ARG A 48 8.60 19.12 -11.19
CA ARG A 48 7.66 19.67 -10.20
C ARG A 48 7.72 21.19 -10.29
N PRO A 49 6.58 21.90 -10.33
CA PRO A 49 6.60 23.35 -10.38
C PRO A 49 7.27 23.92 -9.11
N ASN A 50 8.26 24.77 -9.34
CA ASN A 50 9.01 25.48 -8.31
C ASN A 50 8.06 26.38 -7.50
N LYS A 51 8.00 26.19 -6.19
CA LYS A 51 7.04 26.86 -5.30
C LYS A 51 7.42 28.30 -4.94
N ASN A 52 8.55 28.80 -5.42
CA ASN A 52 9.08 30.11 -5.07
C ASN A 52 9.07 31.09 -6.25
N LEU A 53 7.89 31.36 -6.82
CA LEU A 53 7.72 32.42 -7.82
C LEU A 53 6.67 33.43 -7.33
N SER A 54 7.08 34.69 -7.24
CA SER A 54 6.27 35.83 -6.80
C SER A 54 5.13 36.15 -7.80
N PRO A 55 4.06 36.85 -7.37
CA PRO A 55 2.80 36.92 -8.11
C PRO A 55 2.85 37.69 -9.45
N VAL A 56 3.94 38.40 -9.73
CA VAL A 56 4.03 39.36 -10.86
C VAL A 56 4.54 38.71 -12.15
N GLN A 57 5.13 37.51 -12.10
CA GLN A 57 5.75 36.85 -13.26
C GLN A 57 4.90 35.72 -13.89
N LYS A 58 3.69 35.46 -13.38
CA LYS A 58 2.78 34.41 -13.93
C LYS A 58 1.99 34.84 -15.17
N LYS A 59 2.12 36.10 -15.62
CA LYS A 59 1.41 36.63 -16.78
C LYS A 59 2.36 36.76 -17.98
N GLN A 60 2.81 35.64 -18.54
CA GLN A 60 3.35 35.56 -19.91
C GLN A 60 3.77 34.13 -20.22
N THR A 61 2.81 33.32 -20.70
CA THR A 61 3.09 32.22 -21.61
C THR A 61 2.04 32.27 -22.71
N PRO A 62 2.41 32.54 -23.97
CA PRO A 62 1.48 32.42 -25.08
C PRO A 62 1.32 30.94 -25.43
N LEU A 63 0.13 30.39 -25.19
CA LEU A 63 -0.27 29.12 -25.79
C LEU A 63 -0.55 29.37 -27.27
N VAL A 64 0.37 28.91 -28.12
CA VAL A 64 0.19 28.83 -29.57
C VAL A 64 -1.00 27.92 -29.85
N CYS A 65 -2.07 28.53 -30.35
CA CYS A 65 -3.28 27.87 -30.80
C CYS A 65 -3.07 27.38 -32.23
N GLN A 66 -2.71 26.11 -32.41
CA GLN A 66 -2.84 25.47 -33.72
C GLN A 66 -4.31 25.13 -33.95
N ARG A 67 -4.96 26.02 -34.70
CA ARG A 67 -6.29 25.87 -35.26
C ARG A 67 -6.23 24.84 -36.38
N SER A 68 -6.43 23.57 -36.06
CA SER A 68 -6.85 22.59 -37.08
C SER A 68 -8.37 22.62 -37.17
N GLU A 69 -8.84 23.08 -38.33
CA GLU A 69 -10.24 23.10 -38.72
C GLU A 69 -10.76 21.66 -38.78
N ILE A 70 -11.52 21.24 -37.77
CA ILE A 70 -12.35 20.05 -37.87
C ILE A 70 -13.71 20.55 -38.35
N GLN A 71 -13.97 20.35 -39.64
CA GLN A 71 -15.28 20.55 -40.24
C GLN A 71 -16.30 19.65 -39.52
N ILE A 72 -17.20 20.27 -38.77
CA ILE A 72 -18.39 19.59 -38.23
C ILE A 72 -19.42 19.57 -39.36
N SER A 73 -19.43 18.45 -40.10
CA SER A 73 -20.53 18.13 -41.00
C SER A 73 -21.78 17.83 -40.16
N ILE A 74 -22.81 18.61 -40.42
CA ILE A 74 -24.16 18.43 -39.91
C ILE A 74 -24.77 17.25 -40.67
N CYS A 75 -24.96 16.10 -40.01
CA CYS A 75 -26.17 15.28 -40.14
C CYS A 75 -26.05 14.01 -39.28
N SER A 76 -26.75 13.98 -38.14
CA SER A 76 -27.14 12.71 -37.53
C SER A 76 -28.50 12.89 -36.83
N PRO A 77 -29.59 12.28 -37.34
CA PRO A 77 -30.96 12.50 -36.85
C PRO A 77 -31.22 11.96 -35.43
N GLU A 78 -30.30 11.17 -34.87
CA GLU A 78 -30.45 10.52 -33.56
C GLU A 78 -30.32 11.48 -32.37
N ARG A 79 -29.70 12.66 -32.53
CA ARG A 79 -29.60 13.64 -31.43
C ARG A 79 -30.93 14.33 -31.14
N LYS A 80 -31.81 14.43 -32.15
CA LYS A 80 -33.12 15.10 -32.00
C LYS A 80 -34.12 14.23 -31.24
N SER A 81 -34.04 12.90 -31.37
CA SER A 81 -34.91 11.97 -30.64
C SER A 81 -34.49 11.85 -29.17
N MET A 82 -33.18 11.81 -28.87
CA MET A 82 -32.67 11.86 -27.49
C MET A 82 -33.02 13.20 -26.80
N ALA A 83 -32.88 14.33 -27.49
CA ALA A 83 -33.22 15.65 -26.93
C ALA A 83 -34.75 15.81 -26.71
N LYS A 84 -35.58 15.18 -27.54
CA LYS A 84 -37.04 15.14 -27.32
C LYS A 84 -37.44 14.21 -26.19
N ALA A 85 -36.75 13.09 -26.01
CA ALA A 85 -36.98 12.18 -24.89
C ALA A 85 -36.61 12.84 -23.55
N THR A 86 -35.48 13.56 -23.49
CA THR A 86 -35.11 14.31 -22.27
C THR A 86 -36.05 15.46 -21.98
N ALA A 87 -36.53 16.18 -23.00
CA ALA A 87 -37.52 17.26 -22.82
C ALA A 87 -38.91 16.74 -22.38
N ALA A 88 -39.33 15.57 -22.87
CA ALA A 88 -40.62 14.96 -22.50
C ALA A 88 -40.60 14.36 -21.07
N GLU A 89 -39.45 13.90 -20.58
CA GLU A 89 -39.31 13.50 -19.17
C GLU A 89 -39.32 14.69 -18.21
N VAL A 90 -38.81 15.85 -18.60
CA VAL A 90 -38.89 17.09 -17.80
C VAL A 90 -40.35 17.56 -17.64
N ALA A 91 -41.21 17.28 -18.63
CA ALA A 91 -42.62 17.68 -18.62
C ALA A 91 -43.54 16.77 -17.79
N LYS A 92 -43.15 15.52 -17.54
CA LYS A 92 -43.91 14.59 -16.68
C LYS A 92 -43.53 14.81 -15.22
N GLY A 93 -43.97 15.93 -14.67
CA GLY A 93 -44.00 16.17 -13.23
C GLY A 93 -42.68 15.86 -12.54
N VAL A 94 -41.64 16.65 -12.83
CA VAL A 94 -40.50 16.74 -11.91
C VAL A 94 -41.07 17.29 -10.62
N SER A 95 -41.39 16.39 -9.69
CA SER A 95 -41.60 16.73 -8.30
C SER A 95 -40.56 17.77 -7.94
N TRP A 96 -41.02 18.90 -7.38
CA TRP A 96 -40.19 20.04 -7.01
C TRP A 96 -38.97 19.62 -6.16
N TYR A 97 -39.04 18.42 -5.56
CA TYR A 97 -37.92 17.74 -4.92
C TYR A 97 -37.85 16.25 -5.31
N PRO A 98 -37.14 15.87 -6.40
CA PRO A 98 -37.06 14.48 -6.86
C PRO A 98 -36.41 13.53 -5.82
N TRP A 99 -35.70 14.08 -4.82
CA TRP A 99 -35.12 13.33 -3.72
C TRP A 99 -36.16 12.86 -2.68
N ARG A 100 -37.32 13.54 -2.53
CA ARG A 100 -38.38 13.13 -1.59
C ARG A 100 -38.98 11.79 -1.96
N GLU A 101 -39.22 11.58 -3.25
CA GLU A 101 -39.72 10.30 -3.78
C GLU A 101 -38.68 9.19 -3.61
N LYS A 102 -37.40 9.48 -3.89
CA LYS A 102 -36.32 8.51 -3.69
C LYS A 102 -36.18 8.15 -2.21
N LEU A 103 -36.27 9.13 -1.31
CA LEU A 103 -36.28 8.89 0.14
C LEU A 103 -37.46 8.01 0.55
N ALA A 104 -38.67 8.30 0.09
CA ALA A 104 -39.85 7.49 0.41
C ALA A 104 -39.69 6.03 -0.07
N ARG A 105 -39.15 5.82 -1.28
CA ARG A 105 -38.90 4.47 -1.82
C ARG A 105 -37.91 3.66 -1.00
N TYR A 106 -36.89 4.31 -0.44
CA TYR A 106 -35.78 3.63 0.24
C TYR A 106 -35.77 3.82 1.75
N LYS A 107 -36.83 4.39 2.34
CA LYS A 107 -36.88 4.69 3.78
C LYS A 107 -36.61 3.45 4.65
N SER A 108 -37.25 2.33 4.32
CA SER A 108 -37.07 1.05 5.03
C SER A 108 -35.65 0.48 4.91
N GLU A 109 -34.93 0.75 3.82
CA GLU A 109 -33.54 0.35 3.63
C GLU A 109 -32.56 1.31 4.33
N LEU A 110 -32.93 2.59 4.43
CA LEU A 110 -32.13 3.60 5.13
C LEU A 110 -32.12 3.36 6.64
N GLU A 111 -33.24 2.92 7.20
CA GLU A 111 -33.41 2.60 8.63
C GLU A 111 -32.57 1.38 9.07
N LYS A 112 -32.28 0.44 8.16
CA LYS A 112 -31.43 -0.74 8.44
C LYS A 112 -29.96 -0.40 8.70
N GLY A 113 -29.56 0.86 8.52
CA GLY A 113 -28.21 1.35 8.78
C GLY A 113 -27.30 1.37 7.55
N VAL A 114 -26.01 1.66 7.75
CA VAL A 114 -25.07 1.96 6.64
C VAL A 114 -24.39 0.73 6.05
N TRP A 115 -24.09 -0.28 6.88
CA TRP A 115 -23.21 -1.39 6.52
C TRP A 115 -23.94 -2.70 6.18
N GLY A 116 -25.26 -2.65 6.10
CA GLY A 116 -26.11 -3.84 6.02
C GLY A 116 -26.67 -4.20 7.38
N TYR A 117 -27.39 -5.31 7.40
CA TYR A 117 -28.04 -5.81 8.61
C TYR A 117 -27.65 -7.27 8.84
N TRP A 118 -27.67 -7.67 10.10
CA TRP A 118 -27.42 -9.04 10.51
C TRP A 118 -28.75 -9.78 10.62
N GLU A 119 -28.97 -10.75 9.75
CA GLU A 119 -30.15 -11.62 9.79
C GLU A 119 -29.73 -13.07 9.56
N LEU A 120 -30.31 -13.98 10.34
CA LEU A 120 -30.14 -15.44 10.20
C LEU A 120 -28.66 -15.90 10.13
N GLY A 121 -27.79 -15.25 10.92
CA GLY A 121 -26.37 -15.62 11.01
C GLY A 121 -25.51 -15.16 9.84
N ALA A 122 -26.04 -14.31 8.94
CA ALA A 122 -25.29 -13.74 7.83
C ALA A 122 -25.45 -12.21 7.78
N TRP A 123 -24.37 -11.54 7.36
CA TRP A 123 -24.44 -10.14 6.95
C TRP A 123 -25.13 -10.06 5.58
N LYS A 124 -26.30 -9.40 5.53
CA LYS A 124 -27.01 -9.11 4.28
C LYS A 124 -26.68 -7.69 3.81
N PRO A 125 -26.29 -7.51 2.52
CA PRO A 125 -26.10 -6.18 1.98
C PRO A 125 -27.45 -5.48 1.82
N LEU A 126 -27.42 -4.15 1.83
CA LEU A 126 -28.60 -3.32 1.57
C LEU A 126 -28.97 -3.37 0.08
N ALA A 127 -30.24 -3.13 -0.23
CA ALA A 127 -30.66 -2.96 -1.63
C ALA A 127 -30.07 -1.68 -2.24
N LEU A 128 -29.77 -0.68 -1.40
CA LEU A 128 -29.11 0.55 -1.80
C LEU A 128 -27.59 0.44 -1.79
N THR A 129 -26.98 0.78 -2.93
CA THR A 129 -25.53 0.97 -2.99
C THR A 129 -25.10 2.22 -2.22
N ALA A 130 -23.92 2.17 -1.59
CA ALA A 130 -23.36 3.31 -0.86
C ALA A 130 -23.22 4.57 -1.72
N ARG A 131 -22.94 4.42 -3.02
CA ARG A 131 -22.87 5.53 -3.97
C ARG A 131 -24.23 6.19 -4.19
N HIS A 132 -25.29 5.40 -4.31
CA HIS A 132 -26.65 5.93 -4.46
C HIS A 132 -27.08 6.65 -3.18
N ARG A 133 -26.82 6.06 -2.00
CA ARG A 133 -27.07 6.69 -0.70
C ARG A 133 -26.37 8.04 -0.56
N ALA A 134 -25.09 8.14 -0.94
CA ALA A 134 -24.34 9.40 -0.88
C ALA A 134 -24.89 10.47 -1.84
N ARG A 135 -25.39 10.08 -3.03
CA ARG A 135 -26.07 11.02 -3.93
C ARG A 135 -27.36 11.56 -3.31
N LEU A 136 -28.18 10.68 -2.71
CA LEU A 136 -29.39 11.11 -1.99
C LEU A 136 -29.06 12.04 -0.83
N ARG A 137 -28.08 11.67 0.01
CA ARG A 137 -27.61 12.51 1.11
C ARG A 137 -27.16 13.89 0.63
N LYS A 138 -26.44 13.95 -0.50
CA LYS A 138 -26.03 15.22 -1.11
C LYS A 138 -27.24 16.05 -1.58
N GLU A 139 -28.22 15.44 -2.26
CA GLU A 139 -29.44 16.13 -2.71
C GLU A 139 -30.23 16.72 -1.53
N VAL A 140 -30.38 15.97 -0.44
CA VAL A 140 -31.09 16.39 0.79
C VAL A 140 -30.36 17.53 1.51
N LEU A 141 -29.04 17.37 1.74
CA LEU A 141 -28.24 18.40 2.42
C LEU A 141 -28.14 19.70 1.60
N LEU A 142 -28.12 19.61 0.27
CA LEU A 142 -28.15 20.80 -0.60
C LEU A 142 -29.50 21.54 -0.54
N ALA A 143 -30.60 20.82 -0.26
CA ALA A 143 -31.90 21.42 -0.02
C ALA A 143 -32.02 22.04 1.39
N GLY A 144 -31.00 21.89 2.24
CA GLY A 144 -30.97 22.41 3.60
C GLY A 144 -31.73 21.55 4.64
N GLU A 145 -32.11 20.33 4.29
CA GLU A 145 -32.71 19.38 5.25
C GLU A 145 -31.64 18.52 5.94
N ASP A 146 -31.97 18.04 7.15
CA ASP A 146 -31.10 17.18 7.95
C ASP A 146 -31.14 15.71 7.50
N TRP A 147 -30.03 15.01 7.73
CA TRP A 147 -29.86 13.60 7.39
C TRP A 147 -29.73 12.71 8.66
N PRO A 148 -30.83 12.09 9.14
CA PRO A 148 -30.85 11.38 10.43
C PRO A 148 -30.40 9.91 10.36
N TYR A 149 -30.24 9.33 9.17
CA TYR A 149 -30.08 7.87 9.00
C TYR A 149 -28.66 7.34 9.25
N ASP A 150 -27.65 8.20 9.25
CA ASP A 150 -26.24 7.77 9.37
C ASP A 150 -25.71 8.09 10.78
N PRO A 151 -25.00 7.16 11.44
CA PRO A 151 -24.39 7.44 12.72
C PRO A 151 -23.30 8.51 12.61
N ALA A 152 -23.06 9.24 13.70
CA ALA A 152 -21.97 10.19 13.79
C ALA A 152 -20.62 9.49 13.59
N ARG A 153 -19.66 10.22 12.99
CA ARG A 153 -18.31 9.70 12.79
C ARG A 153 -17.63 9.51 14.14
N GLY A 154 -17.09 8.32 14.39
CA GLY A 154 -16.33 8.02 15.59
C GLY A 154 -15.00 8.79 15.68
N GLU A 155 -14.46 8.85 16.89
CA GLU A 155 -13.19 9.51 17.20
C GLU A 155 -11.99 8.81 16.54
N MET A 156 -10.97 9.60 16.18
CA MET A 156 -9.74 9.08 15.57
C MET A 156 -8.81 8.50 16.64
N ARG A 157 -8.03 7.46 16.30
CA ARG A 157 -6.98 6.92 17.19
C ARG A 157 -5.67 7.68 17.01
N ASP A 158 -5.23 8.36 18.07
CA ASP A 158 -4.02 9.20 18.01
C ASP A 158 -2.72 8.51 18.48
N ARG A 159 -2.82 7.30 19.06
CA ARG A 159 -1.65 6.62 19.63
C ARG A 159 -0.71 6.08 18.55
N ARG A 160 0.53 6.58 18.52
CA ARG A 160 1.62 6.07 17.67
C ARG A 160 2.16 4.74 18.22
N LYS A 161 2.57 3.84 17.32
CA LYS A 161 3.11 2.50 17.66
C LYS A 161 4.54 2.53 18.24
N GLY A 162 5.36 3.47 17.77
CA GLY A 162 6.82 3.50 17.99
C GLY A 162 7.56 2.40 17.20
N HIS A 163 8.85 2.62 16.91
CA HIS A 163 9.69 1.60 16.28
C HIS A 163 10.06 0.50 17.29
N LYS A 164 10.17 -0.74 16.82
CA LYS A 164 10.55 -1.89 17.67
C LYS A 164 11.92 -1.68 18.32
N VAL A 165 12.87 -1.13 17.55
CA VAL A 165 14.24 -0.88 18.01
C VAL A 165 14.25 0.06 19.20
N ASP A 166 13.53 1.19 19.12
CA ASP A 166 13.49 2.19 20.19
C ASP A 166 12.86 1.65 21.47
N ARG A 167 11.82 0.82 21.32
CA ARG A 167 11.15 0.17 22.46
C ARG A 167 12.10 -0.73 23.25
N ILE A 168 12.95 -1.47 22.56
CA ILE A 168 13.86 -2.46 23.15
C ILE A 168 15.22 -1.83 23.51
N ALA A 169 15.48 -0.60 23.06
CA ALA A 169 16.79 0.04 23.24
C ALA A 169 17.15 0.24 24.73
N ALA A 170 16.17 0.60 25.57
CA ALA A 170 16.39 0.72 27.01
C ALA A 170 16.75 -0.62 27.66
N GLU A 171 16.01 -1.68 27.33
CA GLU A 171 16.25 -3.05 27.82
C GLU A 171 17.63 -3.56 27.42
N LYS A 172 18.03 -3.33 26.16
CA LYS A 172 19.37 -3.71 25.67
C LYS A 172 20.49 -2.98 26.42
N ARG A 173 20.34 -1.68 26.69
CA ARG A 173 21.35 -0.91 27.44
C ARG A 173 21.51 -1.42 28.87
N ALA A 174 20.40 -1.74 29.55
CA ALA A 174 20.42 -2.32 30.89
C ALA A 174 21.11 -3.69 30.91
N HIS A 175 20.73 -4.58 29.99
CA HIS A 175 21.35 -5.90 29.86
C HIS A 175 22.86 -5.81 29.58
N THR A 176 23.29 -4.88 28.72
CA THR A 176 24.72 -4.65 28.48
C THR A 176 25.44 -4.23 29.77
N ALA A 177 24.87 -3.34 30.58
CA ALA A 177 25.47 -2.94 31.85
C ALA A 177 25.56 -4.10 32.85
N GLU A 178 24.54 -4.95 32.93
CA GLU A 178 24.56 -6.17 33.77
C GLU A 178 25.63 -7.17 33.31
N LEU A 179 25.76 -7.37 32.00
CA LEU A 179 26.78 -8.25 31.42
C LEU A 179 28.20 -7.75 31.72
N MET A 180 28.42 -6.43 31.66
CA MET A 180 29.72 -5.83 31.99
C MET A 180 30.10 -6.05 33.46
N LYS A 181 29.14 -6.04 34.39
CA LYS A 181 29.40 -6.35 35.80
C LYS A 181 29.83 -7.81 36.02
N LYS A 182 29.30 -8.74 35.21
CA LYS A 182 29.63 -10.18 35.25
C LYS A 182 30.89 -10.55 34.47
N MET A 183 31.43 -9.62 33.69
CA MET A 183 32.63 -9.82 32.88
C MET A 183 33.85 -10.34 33.66
N PRO A 184 34.24 -9.78 34.82
CA PRO A 184 35.44 -10.25 35.54
C PRO A 184 35.30 -11.70 36.00
N GLU A 185 34.12 -12.09 36.50
CA GLU A 185 33.83 -13.47 36.90
C GLU A 185 33.92 -14.42 35.70
N MET A 186 33.28 -14.07 34.58
CA MET A 186 33.35 -14.87 33.35
C MET A 186 34.78 -15.04 32.81
N LEU A 187 35.65 -14.04 32.98
CA LEU A 187 37.06 -14.12 32.59
C LEU A 187 37.85 -15.09 33.48
N LEU A 188 37.60 -15.07 34.79
CA LEU A 188 38.23 -16.01 35.73
C LEU A 188 37.78 -17.45 35.42
N ASP A 189 36.49 -17.66 35.17
CA ASP A 189 35.95 -18.96 34.80
C ASP A 189 36.53 -19.47 33.48
N TYR A 190 36.73 -18.60 32.49
CA TYR A 190 37.37 -18.97 31.24
C TYR A 190 38.84 -19.38 31.45
N LYS A 191 39.60 -18.59 32.22
CA LYS A 191 41.00 -18.90 32.55
C LYS A 191 41.10 -20.23 33.30
N LYS A 192 40.25 -20.46 34.30
CA LYS A 192 40.18 -21.71 35.07
C LYS A 192 39.92 -22.91 34.15
N ARG A 193 38.89 -22.85 33.29
CA ARG A 193 38.58 -23.93 32.33
C ARG A 193 39.73 -24.22 31.36
N ARG A 194 40.42 -23.19 30.87
CA ARG A 194 41.59 -23.35 29.99
C ARG A 194 42.76 -24.01 30.71
N TRP A 195 42.98 -23.64 31.96
CA TRP A 195 44.07 -24.16 32.77
C TRP A 195 43.82 -25.62 33.18
N GLU A 196 42.62 -25.95 33.66
CA GLU A 196 42.22 -27.33 33.97
C GLU A 196 42.31 -28.26 32.75
N LYS A 197 41.95 -27.75 31.56
CA LYS A 197 42.10 -28.51 30.31
C LYS A 197 43.57 -28.80 30.02
N LYS A 198 44.45 -27.82 30.19
CA LYS A 198 45.89 -27.97 29.98
C LYS A 198 46.49 -29.00 30.95
N MET A 199 46.19 -28.89 32.25
CA MET A 199 46.68 -29.86 33.25
C MET A 199 46.25 -31.29 32.92
N LYS A 200 44.99 -31.49 32.49
CA LYS A 200 44.48 -32.81 32.07
C LYS A 200 45.11 -33.36 30.80
N GLU A 201 45.65 -32.51 29.93
CA GLU A 201 46.39 -32.94 28.73
C GLU A 201 47.80 -33.37 29.14
N GLU A 202 48.49 -32.57 29.95
CA GLU A 202 49.82 -32.90 30.49
C GLU A 202 49.81 -34.18 31.35
N GLU A 203 48.80 -34.38 32.20
CA GLU A 203 48.62 -35.60 32.99
C GLU A 203 48.49 -36.85 32.09
N LYS A 204 47.75 -36.75 30.98
CA LYS A 204 47.60 -37.86 30.03
C LYS A 204 48.89 -38.16 29.29
N ASP A 205 49.61 -37.13 28.86
CA ASP A 205 50.89 -37.28 28.16
C ASP A 205 51.97 -37.88 29.09
N SER A 206 51.91 -37.59 30.40
CA SER A 206 52.83 -38.14 31.42
C SER A 206 52.49 -39.55 31.92
N SER A 207 51.26 -40.02 31.68
CA SER A 207 50.76 -41.34 32.11
C SER A 207 50.88 -42.40 31.01
N ILE A 208 51.47 -42.05 29.86
CA ILE A 208 51.83 -42.94 28.74
C ILE A 208 53.32 -43.23 28.82
#